data_AF-A0A409XBG7-F1
#
_entry.id   AF-A0A409XBG7-F1
#
_cell.length_a   1.000
_cell.length_b   1.000
_cell.length_c   1.000
_cell.angle_alpha   90.00
_cell.angle_beta   90.00
_cell.angle_gamma   90.00
#
_symmetry.space_group_name_H-M   'P 1'
#
loop_
_entity.id
_entity.type
_entity.pdbx_description
1 polymer ?
#
loop_
_entity_poly.entity_id
_entity_poly.type
_entity_poly.pdbx_seq_one_letter_code
_entity_poly.pdbx_strand_id
1 'polypeptide(L)'
;MEISADDQHSELSVEVLEELPLGSMSYSVHNQLDQALFRDLPEPEWRQWRPDYPRKELGYAPGIMGQYILNEMQPYPEDARFMDQVYSDNFPLEDRFRIYQLDNGLLRFKPYLIVSDDLTGFQVKLSRSQLENLHFNITRWYIQKQLAHFNLPADHPDWIGVEHHMGSAWAEVRQFLLADGITSSYPNMTPDMHHEDRFWIGPSPESDDFYLIEDHDLDLRTSISKSCLENDHINLVEWYNKELTRSGNYAMLYEDRTIPYLEDVYQLSIIHPEPDEP
;
A
#
# COMPACT_ATOMS: atom_id res chain seq x y z
N MET A 1 -16.72 83.92 18.51
CA MET A 1 -15.25 84.03 18.38
C MET A 1 -14.83 82.78 17.63
N GLU A 2 -14.89 82.84 16.30
CA GLU A 2 -13.78 83.22 15.41
C GLU A 2 -12.75 82.09 15.25
N ILE A 3 -12.88 81.40 14.10
CA ILE A 3 -11.83 81.05 13.12
C ILE A 3 -10.42 80.73 13.67
N SER A 4 -9.94 79.51 13.41
CA SER A 4 -8.76 79.33 12.53
C SER A 4 -8.61 77.89 12.08
N ALA A 5 -8.57 77.75 10.76
CA ALA A 5 -7.98 76.65 10.03
C ALA A 5 -6.46 76.71 10.20
N ASP A 6 -5.81 75.56 10.30
CA ASP A 6 -4.41 75.45 9.91
C ASP A 6 -4.21 74.10 9.21
N ASP A 7 -4.09 74.20 7.89
CA ASP A 7 -3.54 73.20 7.00
C ASP A 7 -2.06 73.01 7.34
N GLN A 8 -1.67 71.79 7.70
CA GLN A 8 -0.27 71.37 7.60
C GLN A 8 -0.18 70.09 6.77
N HIS A 9 0.14 70.31 5.49
CA HIS A 9 0.66 69.32 4.57
C HIS A 9 1.93 68.69 5.15
N SER A 10 1.87 67.42 5.57
CA SER A 10 3.06 66.59 5.72
C SER A 10 3.41 65.99 4.36
N GLU A 11 4.51 66.46 3.81
CA GLU A 11 5.15 65.93 2.61
C GLU A 11 5.56 64.47 2.85
N LEU A 12 4.89 63.57 2.13
CA LEU A 12 5.28 62.17 1.98
C LEU A 12 6.56 62.12 1.15
N SER A 13 7.71 61.95 1.80
CA SER A 13 8.94 61.52 1.13
C SER A 13 8.76 60.06 0.69
N VAL A 14 8.42 59.86 -0.58
CA VAL A 14 8.39 58.55 -1.22
C VAL A 14 9.84 58.15 -1.47
N GLU A 15 10.35 57.20 -0.69
CA GLU A 15 11.62 56.53 -0.98
C GLU A 15 11.44 55.70 -2.25
N VAL A 16 11.99 56.20 -3.35
CA VAL A 16 12.09 55.51 -4.63
C VAL A 16 13.18 54.45 -4.49
N LEU A 17 12.78 53.19 -4.37
CA LEU A 17 13.69 52.05 -4.44
C LEU A 17 14.24 51.97 -5.88
N GLU A 18 15.52 52.31 -6.02
CA GLU A 18 16.26 52.18 -7.26
C GLU A 18 16.20 50.73 -7.77
N GLU A 19 15.85 50.63 -9.05
CA GLU A 19 15.59 49.42 -9.82
C GLU A 19 16.79 48.46 -9.77
N LEU A 20 16.65 47.36 -9.04
CA LEU A 20 17.54 46.21 -9.21
C LEU A 20 17.28 45.60 -10.61
N PRO A 21 18.32 45.39 -11.44
CA PRO A 21 18.14 44.78 -12.75
C PRO A 21 17.58 43.36 -12.57
N LEU A 22 16.43 43.12 -13.19
CA LEU A 22 15.81 41.81 -13.40
C LEU A 22 16.70 40.96 -14.34
N GLY A 23 17.89 40.62 -13.86
CA GLY A 23 18.83 39.71 -14.50
C GLY A 23 18.45 38.28 -14.16
N SER A 24 17.68 37.66 -15.07
CA SER A 24 17.57 36.22 -15.29
C SER A 24 17.80 35.33 -14.07
N MET A 25 16.76 35.09 -13.28
CA MET A 25 16.69 33.82 -12.54
C MET A 25 16.55 32.71 -13.59
N SER A 26 17.66 32.03 -13.83
CA SER A 26 17.70 30.77 -14.56
C SER A 26 16.77 29.80 -13.81
N TYR A 27 15.69 29.37 -14.45
CA TYR A 27 14.91 28.23 -13.99
C TYR A 27 15.84 27.03 -13.94
N SER A 28 16.19 26.60 -12.73
CA SER A 28 16.95 25.38 -12.53
C SER A 28 16.14 24.22 -13.12
N VAL A 29 16.69 23.64 -14.18
CA VAL A 29 16.29 22.37 -14.78
C VAL A 29 16.54 21.28 -13.73
N HIS A 30 15.67 21.18 -12.73
CA HIS A 30 15.88 20.37 -11.53
C HIS A 30 14.70 19.47 -11.18
N ASN A 31 13.94 18.98 -12.16
CA ASN A 31 12.74 18.19 -11.81
C ASN A 31 12.39 17.04 -12.76
N GLN A 32 13.26 16.68 -13.71
CA GLN A 32 13.01 15.50 -14.56
C GLN A 32 13.87 14.28 -14.20
N LEU A 33 15.08 14.48 -13.67
CA LEU A 33 15.91 13.36 -13.22
C LEU A 33 15.37 12.73 -11.94
N ASP A 34 14.88 13.53 -11.00
CA ASP A 34 14.43 13.04 -9.70
C ASP A 34 13.22 12.11 -9.84
N GLN A 35 12.24 12.46 -10.69
CA GLN A 35 11.07 11.60 -10.91
C GLN A 35 11.40 10.24 -11.54
N ALA A 36 12.51 10.11 -12.28
CA ALA A 36 12.86 8.83 -12.90
C ALA A 36 13.30 7.78 -11.86
N LEU A 37 13.91 8.23 -10.75
CA LEU A 37 14.39 7.34 -9.68
C LEU A 37 13.25 6.71 -8.88
N PHE A 38 12.13 7.42 -8.73
CA PHE A 38 10.98 6.94 -7.95
C PHE A 38 10.01 6.06 -8.77
N ARG A 39 10.22 5.88 -10.09
CA ARG A 39 9.26 5.18 -10.96
C ARG A 39 9.40 3.66 -11.01
N ASP A 40 10.57 3.13 -10.66
CA ASP A 40 10.90 1.70 -10.80
C ASP A 40 11.17 1.04 -9.44
N LEU A 41 10.43 1.42 -8.40
CA LEU A 41 10.55 0.77 -7.10
C LEU A 41 10.05 -0.68 -7.19
N PRO A 42 10.78 -1.66 -6.60
CA PRO A 42 10.32 -3.04 -6.57
C PRO A 42 8.98 -3.15 -5.84
N GLU A 43 8.14 -4.10 -6.28
CA GLU A 43 6.89 -4.38 -5.59
C GLU A 43 7.11 -4.82 -4.15
N PRO A 44 6.27 -4.36 -3.21
CA PRO A 44 6.42 -4.72 -1.82
C PRO A 44 6.24 -6.22 -1.60
N GLU A 45 6.91 -6.77 -0.59
CA GLU A 45 6.91 -8.22 -0.29
C GLU A 45 5.50 -8.82 -0.24
N TRP A 46 4.51 -8.08 0.27
CA TRP A 46 3.13 -8.55 0.41
C TRP A 46 2.38 -8.69 -0.92
N ARG A 47 2.79 -7.99 -1.98
CA ARG A 47 2.23 -8.13 -3.34
C ARG A 47 2.89 -9.23 -4.16
N GLN A 48 4.14 -9.55 -3.83
CA GLN A 48 4.85 -10.64 -4.49
C GLN A 48 4.11 -11.97 -4.23
N TRP A 49 3.81 -12.69 -5.30
CA TRP A 49 3.17 -14.00 -5.26
C TRP A 49 4.11 -15.07 -4.69
N ARG A 50 3.61 -15.88 -3.75
CA ARG A 50 4.39 -16.94 -3.09
C ARG A 50 3.77 -18.33 -3.28
N PRO A 51 3.95 -18.96 -4.45
CA PRO A 51 3.31 -20.23 -4.76
C PRO A 51 3.78 -21.41 -3.90
N ASP A 52 5.05 -21.41 -3.49
CA ASP A 52 5.65 -22.53 -2.76
C ASP A 52 5.37 -22.48 -1.26
N TYR A 53 5.16 -21.28 -0.72
CA TYR A 53 4.99 -21.03 0.71
C TYR A 53 3.87 -20.01 0.94
N PRO A 54 2.60 -20.43 0.80
CA PRO A 54 1.49 -19.52 0.98
C PRO A 54 1.53 -18.86 2.35
N ARG A 55 1.39 -17.53 2.38
CA ARG A 55 1.39 -16.80 3.65
C ARG A 55 0.17 -17.22 4.46
N LYS A 56 0.38 -17.47 5.76
CA LYS A 56 -0.71 -17.82 6.69
C LYS A 56 -1.38 -16.59 7.27
N GLU A 57 -0.67 -15.47 7.34
CA GLU A 57 -1.17 -14.19 7.82
C GLU A 57 -0.35 -13.08 7.17
N LEU A 58 -0.93 -11.90 7.05
CA LEU A 58 -0.25 -10.68 6.57
C LEU A 58 -0.17 -9.61 7.66
N GLY A 59 -0.96 -9.70 8.73
CA GLY A 59 -1.09 -8.65 9.73
C GLY A 59 -2.13 -7.59 9.34
N TYR A 60 -1.91 -6.37 9.81
CA TYR A 60 -2.87 -5.26 9.72
C TYR A 60 -2.86 -4.60 8.33
N ALA A 61 -3.79 -5.03 7.46
CA ALA A 61 -3.85 -4.60 6.06
C ALA A 61 -3.90 -3.08 5.84
N PRO A 62 -4.68 -2.27 6.61
CA PRO A 62 -4.67 -0.83 6.44
C PRO A 62 -3.30 -0.18 6.68
N GLY A 63 -2.49 -0.73 7.59
CA GLY A 63 -1.12 -0.27 7.81
C GLY A 63 -0.20 -0.59 6.63
N ILE A 64 -0.29 -1.82 6.12
CA ILE A 64 0.47 -2.30 4.96
C ILE A 64 0.15 -1.47 3.71
N MET A 65 -1.14 -1.27 3.45
CA MET A 65 -1.61 -0.45 2.32
C MET A 65 -1.17 1.00 2.46
N GLY A 66 -1.30 1.59 3.66
CA GLY A 66 -0.85 2.95 3.92
C GLY A 66 0.65 3.11 3.67
N GLN A 67 1.46 2.13 4.10
CA GLN A 67 2.90 2.12 3.85
C GLN A 67 3.19 2.05 2.35
N TYR A 68 2.54 1.13 1.64
CA TYR A 68 2.68 1.00 0.19
C TYR A 68 2.35 2.30 -0.53
N ILE A 69 1.18 2.89 -0.27
CA ILE A 69 0.78 4.16 -0.88
C ILE A 69 1.81 5.26 -0.57
N LEU A 70 2.37 5.31 0.64
CA LEU A 70 3.38 6.32 0.93
C LEU A 70 4.70 6.09 0.16
N ASN A 71 5.15 4.84 0.00
CA ASN A 71 6.34 4.54 -0.78
C ASN A 71 6.16 4.82 -2.28
N GLU A 72 4.98 4.55 -2.84
CA GLU A 72 4.72 4.76 -4.27
C GLU A 72 4.55 6.23 -4.65
N MET A 73 3.98 7.02 -3.75
CA MET A 73 3.59 8.39 -4.06
C MET A 73 4.70 9.42 -3.81
N GLN A 74 5.94 8.93 -3.81
CA GLN A 74 7.15 9.73 -3.82
C GLN A 74 7.36 10.38 -5.19
N PRO A 75 8.08 11.51 -5.27
CA PRO A 75 8.66 12.26 -4.16
C PRO A 75 7.63 13.10 -3.39
N TYR A 76 7.93 13.35 -2.12
CA TYR A 76 7.26 14.31 -1.25
C TYR A 76 7.98 15.66 -1.26
N PRO A 77 7.31 16.75 -0.82
CA PRO A 77 7.96 18.04 -0.66
C PRO A 77 9.25 17.91 0.13
N GLU A 78 10.28 18.61 -0.36
CA GLU A 78 11.60 18.69 0.26
C GLU A 78 12.49 17.45 0.19
N ASP A 79 12.06 16.40 -0.50
CA ASP A 79 12.91 15.23 -0.77
C ASP A 79 14.19 15.60 -1.52
N ALA A 80 14.13 16.64 -2.35
CA ALA A 80 15.28 17.20 -3.05
C ALA A 80 16.47 17.54 -2.12
N ARG A 81 16.19 17.91 -0.85
CA ARG A 81 17.23 18.23 0.14
C ARG A 81 18.01 17.01 0.61
N PHE A 82 17.47 15.81 0.41
CA PHE A 82 18.04 14.54 0.87
C PHE A 82 18.58 13.70 -0.29
N MET A 83 18.59 14.22 -1.52
CA MET A 83 19.06 13.47 -2.69
C MET A 83 20.52 13.05 -2.58
N ASP A 84 21.38 13.87 -1.97
CA ASP A 84 22.77 13.49 -1.71
C ASP A 84 22.85 12.20 -0.90
N GLN A 85 21.99 12.03 0.12
CA GLN A 85 21.91 10.81 0.92
C GLN A 85 21.40 9.62 0.10
N VAL A 86 20.40 9.84 -0.77
CA VAL A 86 19.89 8.80 -1.67
C VAL A 86 21.01 8.26 -2.56
N TYR A 87 21.83 9.15 -3.15
CA TYR A 87 22.92 8.77 -4.04
C TYR A 87 24.16 8.24 -3.32
N SER A 88 24.57 8.85 -2.20
CA SER A 88 25.81 8.49 -1.52
C SER A 88 25.69 7.20 -0.73
N ASP A 89 24.53 6.98 -0.12
CA ASP A 89 24.33 5.91 0.86
C ASP A 89 23.55 4.72 0.28
N ASN A 90 23.15 4.80 -1.01
CA ASN A 90 22.24 3.85 -1.66
C ASN A 90 20.98 3.62 -0.82
N PHE A 91 20.34 4.71 -0.41
CA PHE A 91 19.15 4.63 0.44
C PHE A 91 18.00 3.90 -0.30
N PRO A 92 17.37 2.86 0.29
CA PRO A 92 16.30 2.11 -0.35
C PRO A 92 14.99 2.89 -0.31
N LEU A 93 14.67 3.59 -1.39
CA LEU A 93 13.46 4.41 -1.50
C LEU A 93 12.17 3.59 -1.39
N GLU A 94 12.22 2.32 -1.79
CA GLU A 94 11.13 1.35 -1.67
C GLU A 94 10.75 1.02 -0.22
N ASP A 95 11.67 1.25 0.72
CA ASP A 95 11.52 0.97 2.15
C ASP A 95 11.58 2.24 3.00
N ARG A 96 11.40 3.41 2.39
CA ARG A 96 11.47 4.71 3.06
C ARG A 96 10.46 4.83 4.20
N PHE A 97 9.21 4.51 3.93
CA PHE A 97 8.13 4.61 4.90
C PHE A 97 7.93 3.30 5.64
N ARG A 98 7.75 3.42 6.96
CA ARG A 98 7.33 2.32 7.82
C ARG A 98 6.12 2.72 8.63
N ILE A 99 5.07 1.91 8.57
CA ILE A 99 3.89 2.08 9.44
C ILE A 99 3.84 0.93 10.42
N TYR A 100 4.04 1.22 11.70
CA TYR A 100 4.05 0.21 12.75
C TYR A 100 3.22 0.59 13.96
N GLN A 101 2.70 -0.44 14.62
CA GLN A 101 2.04 -0.28 15.91
C GLN A 101 3.11 -0.15 16.99
N LEU A 102 3.00 0.87 17.83
CA LEU A 102 3.81 0.92 19.05
C LEU A 102 3.41 -0.27 19.91
N ASP A 103 4.30 -1.22 20.14
CA ASP A 103 4.11 -2.20 21.21
C ASP A 103 4.56 -1.56 22.53
N ASN A 104 3.68 -1.50 23.52
CA ASN A 104 4.08 -1.15 24.89
C ASN A 104 3.66 -2.20 25.91
N GLY A 105 3.38 -3.44 25.45
CA GLY A 105 3.07 -4.60 26.29
C GLY A 105 1.79 -4.51 27.14
N LEU A 106 1.11 -3.35 27.18
CA LEU A 106 0.07 -3.06 28.17
C LEU A 106 -1.29 -2.71 27.56
N LEU A 107 -1.36 -2.35 26.27
CA LEU A 107 -2.61 -1.95 25.62
C LEU A 107 -2.80 -2.68 24.29
N ARG A 108 -3.68 -3.69 24.28
CA ARG A 108 -4.07 -4.46 23.08
C ARG A 108 -4.76 -3.61 22.01
N PHE A 109 -5.34 -2.48 22.40
CA PHE A 109 -6.01 -1.55 21.48
C PHE A 109 -5.37 -0.19 21.59
N LYS A 110 -4.37 0.07 20.74
CA LYS A 110 -3.89 1.43 20.54
C LYS A 110 -4.66 2.05 19.38
N PRO A 111 -5.26 3.24 19.58
CA PRO A 111 -5.96 3.93 18.50
C PRO A 111 -5.01 4.55 17.47
N TYR A 112 -3.69 4.48 17.68
CA TYR A 112 -2.69 5.14 16.84
C TYR A 112 -1.57 4.19 16.38
N LEU A 113 -1.09 4.42 15.18
CA LEU A 113 0.13 3.88 14.57
C LEU A 113 1.18 5.00 14.45
N ILE A 114 2.43 4.61 14.23
CA ILE A 114 3.52 5.53 13.90
C ILE A 114 3.85 5.36 12.42
N VAL A 115 3.85 6.48 11.70
CA VAL A 115 4.44 6.60 10.37
C VAL A 115 5.85 7.15 10.58
N SER A 116 6.86 6.37 10.20
CA SER A 116 8.27 6.78 10.15
C SER A 116 8.67 7.01 8.71
N ASP A 117 9.22 8.19 8.43
CA ASP A 117 9.91 8.53 7.19
C ASP A 117 11.41 8.44 7.46
N ASP A 118 12.03 7.34 7.02
CA ASP A 118 13.43 7.06 7.33
C ASP A 118 14.40 7.94 6.51
N LEU A 119 13.94 8.57 5.42
CA LEU A 119 14.75 9.51 4.64
C LEU A 119 14.92 10.84 5.39
N THR A 120 13.84 11.36 5.97
CA THR A 120 13.86 12.66 6.65
C THR A 120 14.04 12.55 8.18
N GLY A 121 13.91 11.34 8.73
CA GLY A 121 13.86 11.09 10.17
C GLY A 121 12.56 11.59 10.83
N PHE A 122 11.56 11.96 10.04
CA PHE A 122 10.29 12.48 10.53
C PHE A 122 9.39 11.34 11.01
N GLN A 123 8.78 11.53 12.18
CA GLN A 123 7.80 10.57 12.73
C GLN A 123 6.52 11.27 13.13
N VAL A 124 5.39 10.66 12.77
CA VAL A 124 4.06 11.22 13.07
C VAL A 124 3.05 10.14 13.46
N LYS A 125 2.17 10.48 14.41
CA LYS A 125 1.09 9.60 14.86
C LYS A 125 -0.08 9.66 13.87
N LEU A 126 -0.57 8.49 13.48
CA LEU A 126 -1.72 8.31 12.60
C LEU A 126 -2.80 7.49 13.30
N SER A 127 -4.07 7.90 13.24
CA SER A 127 -5.15 7.12 13.83
C SER A 127 -5.47 5.88 13.00
N ARG A 128 -5.73 4.74 13.65
CA ARG A 128 -6.19 3.50 12.97
C ARG A 128 -7.49 3.72 12.21
N SER A 129 -8.43 4.43 12.83
CA SER A 129 -9.72 4.76 12.20
C SER A 129 -9.60 5.62 10.95
N GLN A 130 -8.49 6.36 10.79
CA GLN A 130 -8.24 7.09 9.55
C GLN A 130 -7.80 6.14 8.44
N LEU A 131 -6.90 5.20 8.72
CA LEU A 131 -6.48 4.19 7.73
C LEU A 131 -7.60 3.24 7.33
N GLU A 132 -8.54 2.97 8.23
CA GLU A 132 -9.73 2.15 7.97
C GLU A 132 -10.79 2.88 7.14
N ASN A 133 -10.68 4.20 6.98
CA ASN A 133 -11.59 4.98 6.14
C ASN A 133 -11.15 4.90 4.67
N LEU A 134 -11.99 4.27 3.84
CA LEU A 134 -11.76 4.08 2.39
C LEU A 134 -11.42 5.37 1.64
N HIS A 135 -11.95 6.51 2.10
CA HIS A 135 -11.75 7.82 1.48
C HIS A 135 -10.60 8.62 2.09
N PHE A 136 -9.91 8.09 3.10
CA PHE A 136 -8.78 8.78 3.70
C PHE A 136 -7.66 8.90 2.67
N ASN A 137 -7.25 10.14 2.41
CA ASN A 137 -6.15 10.45 1.51
C ASN A 137 -4.87 10.56 2.35
N ILE A 138 -4.15 9.44 2.47
CA ILE A 138 -2.96 9.34 3.32
C ILE A 138 -1.81 10.21 2.80
N THR A 139 -1.66 10.35 1.48
CA THR A 139 -0.60 11.17 0.89
C THR A 139 -0.78 12.64 1.23
N ARG A 140 -1.98 13.17 1.01
CA ARG A 140 -2.33 14.56 1.38
C ARG A 140 -2.19 14.79 2.87
N TRP A 141 -2.67 13.84 3.68
CA TRP A 141 -2.49 13.92 5.13
C TRP A 141 -1.01 13.99 5.52
N TYR A 142 -0.17 13.13 4.96
CA TYR A 142 1.26 13.08 5.26
C TYR A 142 1.97 14.37 4.85
N ILE A 143 1.70 14.86 3.65
CA ILE A 143 2.23 16.15 3.14
C ILE A 143 1.89 17.29 4.09
N GLN A 144 0.64 17.38 4.56
CA GLN A 144 0.26 18.43 5.53
C GLN A 144 1.04 18.33 6.84
N LYS A 145 1.36 17.11 7.29
CA LYS A 145 2.19 16.89 8.48
C LYS A 145 3.64 17.29 8.23
N GLN A 146 4.18 16.97 7.06
CA GLN A 146 5.54 17.28 6.66
C GLN A 146 5.75 18.80 6.48
N LEU A 147 4.84 19.49 5.79
CA LEU A 147 4.88 20.96 5.62
C LEU A 147 4.87 21.67 6.99
N ALA A 148 4.00 21.24 7.90
CA ALA A 148 3.96 21.77 9.26
C ALA A 148 5.25 21.48 10.03
N HIS A 149 5.86 20.30 9.85
CA HIS A 149 7.12 19.94 10.50
C HIS A 149 8.29 20.83 10.04
N PHE A 150 8.36 21.14 8.75
CA PHE A 150 9.42 21.98 8.17
C PHE A 150 9.10 23.49 8.17
N ASN A 151 8.00 23.92 8.80
CA ASN A 151 7.52 25.31 8.82
C ASN A 151 7.33 25.91 7.41
N LEU A 152 6.84 25.10 6.48
CA LEU A 152 6.57 25.50 5.10
C LEU A 152 5.13 25.98 4.94
N PRO A 153 4.88 26.89 3.98
CA PRO A 153 3.54 27.39 3.73
C PRO A 153 2.64 26.31 3.13
N ALA A 154 1.35 26.35 3.47
CA ALA A 154 0.39 25.32 3.08
C ALA A 154 0.08 25.29 1.57
N ASP A 155 0.38 26.37 0.87
CA ASP A 155 0.22 26.57 -0.58
C ASP A 155 1.51 26.30 -1.36
N HIS A 156 2.37 25.40 -0.84
CA HIS A 156 3.63 25.04 -1.50
C HIS A 156 3.39 24.57 -2.95
N PRO A 157 4.06 25.17 -3.96
CA PRO A 157 3.71 25.01 -5.37
C PRO A 157 3.97 23.61 -5.93
N ASP A 158 4.84 22.83 -5.29
CA ASP A 158 5.20 21.46 -5.72
C ASP A 158 4.11 20.41 -5.44
N TRP A 159 2.92 20.83 -4.97
CA TRP A 159 1.86 19.94 -4.47
C TRP A 159 0.59 19.88 -5.36
N ILE A 160 0.70 20.11 -6.67
CA ILE A 160 -0.48 19.99 -7.54
C ILE A 160 -0.73 18.51 -7.89
N GLY A 161 -1.71 17.88 -7.21
CA GLY A 161 -2.56 16.88 -7.86
C GLY A 161 -2.36 15.41 -7.50
N VAL A 162 -1.68 15.07 -6.41
CA VAL A 162 -1.51 13.66 -6.00
C VAL A 162 -2.54 13.27 -4.95
N GLU A 163 -3.70 12.77 -5.38
CA GLU A 163 -4.75 12.25 -4.50
C GLU A 163 -4.81 10.72 -4.56
N HIS A 164 -4.32 10.05 -3.52
CA HIS A 164 -4.46 8.60 -3.36
C HIS A 164 -5.23 8.27 -2.09
N HIS A 165 -6.42 7.72 -2.27
CA HIS A 165 -7.27 7.25 -1.18
C HIS A 165 -6.86 5.84 -0.75
N MET A 166 -7.08 5.51 0.52
CA MET A 166 -6.79 4.19 1.10
C MET A 166 -7.50 3.04 0.37
N GLY A 167 -8.67 3.29 -0.21
CA GLY A 167 -9.48 2.25 -0.83
C GLY A 167 -9.86 1.14 0.16
N SER A 168 -10.23 -0.03 -0.35
CA SER A 168 -10.55 -1.20 0.47
C SER A 168 -9.29 -1.98 0.82
N ALA A 169 -8.46 -1.41 1.71
CA ALA A 169 -7.16 -1.97 2.08
C ALA A 169 -7.24 -3.44 2.51
N TRP A 170 -8.28 -3.81 3.26
CA TRP A 170 -8.52 -5.20 3.63
C TRP A 170 -8.77 -6.08 2.41
N ALA A 171 -9.67 -5.70 1.51
CA ALA A 171 -9.99 -6.51 0.36
C ALA A 171 -8.77 -6.71 -0.55
N GLU A 172 -8.04 -5.63 -0.84
CA GLU A 172 -6.91 -5.66 -1.76
C GLU A 172 -5.76 -6.51 -1.21
N VAL A 173 -5.32 -6.27 0.04
CA VAL A 173 -4.23 -7.07 0.65
C VAL A 173 -4.62 -8.55 0.78
N ARG A 174 -5.90 -8.84 1.05
CA ARG A 174 -6.38 -10.21 1.20
C ARG A 174 -6.54 -10.96 -0.13
N GLN A 175 -6.72 -10.25 -1.24
CA GLN A 175 -6.70 -10.84 -2.57
C GLN A 175 -5.34 -11.50 -2.86
N PHE A 176 -4.23 -10.82 -2.56
CA PHE A 176 -2.88 -11.39 -2.70
C PHE A 176 -2.66 -12.60 -1.77
N LEU A 177 -3.23 -12.57 -0.57
CA LEU A 177 -3.17 -13.71 0.36
C LEU A 177 -3.91 -14.94 -0.18
N LEU A 178 -5.04 -14.75 -0.88
CA LEU A 178 -5.73 -15.86 -1.55
C LEU A 178 -4.93 -16.37 -2.75
N ALA A 179 -4.32 -15.47 -3.53
CA ALA A 179 -3.54 -15.82 -4.71
C ALA A 179 -2.34 -16.73 -4.38
N ASP A 180 -1.72 -16.54 -3.21
CA ASP A 180 -0.67 -17.42 -2.71
C ASP A 180 -1.08 -18.89 -2.61
N GLY A 181 -2.35 -19.16 -2.27
CA GLY A 181 -2.87 -20.52 -2.10
C GLY A 181 -3.20 -21.25 -3.40
N ILE A 182 -3.13 -20.58 -4.55
CA ILE A 182 -3.54 -21.14 -5.85
C ILE A 182 -2.76 -22.41 -6.15
N THR A 183 -1.42 -22.36 -6.17
CA THR A 183 -0.60 -23.52 -6.57
C THR A 183 -0.76 -24.72 -5.63
N SER A 184 -0.87 -24.47 -4.32
CA SER A 184 -0.80 -25.51 -3.30
C SER A 184 -2.14 -26.07 -2.85
N SER A 185 -3.21 -25.28 -2.91
CA SER A 185 -4.46 -25.58 -2.22
C SER A 185 -5.68 -25.56 -3.12
N TYR A 186 -5.69 -24.76 -4.18
CA TYR A 186 -6.78 -24.73 -5.14
C TYR A 186 -6.22 -24.32 -6.51
N PRO A 187 -5.59 -25.24 -7.26
CA PRO A 187 -4.94 -24.90 -8.55
C PRO A 187 -5.90 -24.27 -9.55
N ASN A 188 -5.38 -23.44 -10.45
CA ASN A 188 -6.19 -22.89 -11.53
C ASN A 188 -6.72 -24.01 -12.44
N MET A 189 -7.98 -23.89 -12.82
CA MET A 189 -8.69 -24.76 -13.75
C MET A 189 -8.58 -24.24 -15.18
N THR A 190 -8.47 -22.91 -15.35
CA THR A 190 -8.23 -22.22 -16.62
C THR A 190 -6.72 -22.07 -16.88
N PRO A 191 -6.17 -22.69 -17.93
CA PRO A 191 -4.71 -22.75 -18.17
C PRO A 191 -4.02 -21.38 -18.30
N ASP A 192 -4.72 -20.40 -18.88
CA ASP A 192 -4.15 -19.08 -19.19
C ASP A 192 -4.50 -18.02 -18.13
N MET A 193 -5.13 -18.40 -17.01
CA MET A 193 -5.51 -17.46 -15.97
C MET A 193 -4.31 -17.08 -15.10
N HIS A 194 -4.03 -15.78 -15.03
CA HIS A 194 -3.05 -15.24 -14.09
C HIS A 194 -3.58 -15.31 -12.65
N HIS A 195 -2.69 -15.54 -11.69
CA HIS A 195 -3.05 -15.71 -10.28
C HIS A 195 -3.64 -14.43 -9.67
N GLU A 196 -3.21 -13.26 -10.13
CA GLU A 196 -3.71 -11.95 -9.68
C GLU A 196 -5.16 -11.69 -10.10
N ASP A 197 -5.56 -12.25 -11.25
CA ASP A 197 -6.88 -12.04 -11.86
C ASP A 197 -7.95 -12.99 -11.32
N ARG A 198 -7.56 -14.03 -10.57
CA ARG A 198 -8.49 -15.08 -10.16
C ARG A 198 -9.48 -14.60 -9.11
N PHE A 199 -9.00 -13.90 -8.09
CA PHE A 199 -9.83 -13.50 -6.97
C PHE A 199 -10.15 -12.03 -7.07
N TRP A 200 -11.40 -11.68 -6.81
CA TRP A 200 -11.80 -10.33 -6.48
C TRP A 200 -12.45 -10.32 -5.10
N ILE A 201 -12.08 -9.37 -4.26
CA ILE A 201 -12.69 -9.16 -2.95
C ILE A 201 -13.25 -7.74 -2.90
N GLY A 202 -14.48 -7.59 -2.39
CA GLY A 202 -15.09 -6.28 -2.23
C GLY A 202 -16.21 -6.26 -1.19
N PRO A 203 -16.71 -5.07 -0.82
CA PRO A 203 -17.87 -4.96 0.06
C PRO A 203 -19.06 -5.72 -0.53
N SER A 204 -19.78 -6.47 0.30
CA SER A 204 -20.98 -7.16 -0.18
C SER A 204 -22.08 -6.15 -0.50
N PRO A 205 -22.76 -6.26 -1.66
CA PRO A 205 -23.90 -5.40 -1.97
C PRO A 205 -25.13 -5.70 -1.11
N GLU A 206 -25.16 -6.85 -0.43
CA GLU A 206 -26.30 -7.31 0.35
C GLU A 206 -26.18 -6.94 1.85
N SER A 207 -24.96 -6.71 2.36
CA SER A 207 -24.73 -6.46 3.77
C SER A 207 -23.39 -5.80 4.05
N ASP A 208 -23.41 -4.74 4.88
CA ASP A 208 -22.20 -4.05 5.36
C ASP A 208 -21.34 -4.90 6.32
N ASP A 209 -21.88 -6.02 6.82
CA ASP A 209 -21.20 -6.93 7.74
C ASP A 209 -20.37 -8.00 7.02
N PHE A 210 -20.37 -8.01 5.68
CA PHE A 210 -19.72 -9.04 4.87
C PHE A 210 -18.93 -8.43 3.70
N TYR A 211 -17.88 -9.14 3.32
CA TYR A 211 -17.23 -8.99 2.03
C TYR A 211 -17.66 -10.13 1.11
N LEU A 212 -17.76 -9.82 -0.18
CA LEU A 212 -17.93 -10.77 -1.26
C LEU A 212 -16.55 -11.17 -1.77
N ILE A 213 -16.33 -12.48 -1.95
CA ILE A 213 -15.19 -13.05 -2.65
C ILE A 213 -15.73 -13.70 -3.92
N GLU A 214 -15.26 -13.22 -5.06
CA GLU A 214 -15.49 -13.81 -6.37
C GLU A 214 -14.24 -14.59 -6.80
N ASP A 215 -14.40 -15.87 -7.12
CA ASP A 215 -13.37 -16.71 -7.75
C ASP A 215 -13.74 -16.85 -9.22
N HIS A 216 -13.09 -16.06 -10.06
CA HIS A 216 -13.35 -15.96 -11.50
C HIS A 216 -12.96 -17.23 -12.26
N ASP A 217 -12.08 -18.06 -11.71
CA ASP A 217 -11.70 -19.33 -12.32
C ASP A 217 -12.81 -20.38 -12.17
N LEU A 218 -13.52 -20.33 -11.04
CA LEU A 218 -14.56 -21.29 -10.69
C LEU A 218 -15.99 -20.78 -10.93
N ASP A 219 -16.14 -19.53 -11.36
CA ASP A 219 -17.41 -18.79 -11.39
C ASP A 219 -18.18 -18.91 -10.06
N LEU A 220 -17.43 -18.81 -8.95
CA LEU A 220 -17.95 -18.99 -7.60
C LEU A 220 -18.01 -17.66 -6.86
N ARG A 221 -19.08 -17.49 -6.09
CA ARG A 221 -19.27 -16.37 -5.17
C ARG A 221 -19.47 -16.87 -3.75
N THR A 222 -18.69 -16.37 -2.81
CA THR A 222 -18.82 -16.69 -1.39
C THR A 222 -18.69 -15.44 -0.54
N SER A 223 -19.30 -15.45 0.64
CA SER A 223 -19.29 -14.31 1.56
C SER A 223 -18.46 -14.63 2.80
N ILE A 224 -17.64 -13.68 3.21
CA ILE A 224 -16.86 -13.74 4.46
C ILE A 224 -17.30 -12.60 5.38
N SER A 225 -17.46 -12.87 6.67
CA SER A 225 -17.82 -11.80 7.60
C SER A 225 -16.69 -10.78 7.71
N LYS A 226 -17.05 -9.51 7.86
CA LYS A 226 -16.13 -8.39 8.04
C LYS A 226 -15.16 -8.65 9.20
N SER A 227 -15.68 -9.07 10.35
CA SER A 227 -14.89 -9.44 11.53
C SER A 227 -13.86 -10.56 11.29
N CYS A 228 -14.12 -11.43 10.31
CA CYS A 228 -13.23 -12.53 9.96
C CYS A 228 -12.12 -12.02 9.03
N LEU A 229 -12.47 -11.29 7.96
CA LEU A 229 -11.50 -10.76 7.00
C LEU A 229 -10.56 -9.71 7.64
N GLU A 230 -11.09 -8.90 8.57
CA GLU A 230 -10.37 -7.85 9.31
C GLU A 230 -9.58 -8.38 10.52
N ASN A 231 -9.52 -9.70 10.71
CA ASN A 231 -8.65 -10.30 11.71
C ASN A 231 -7.21 -10.41 11.19
N ASP A 232 -6.27 -9.70 11.82
CA ASP A 232 -4.84 -9.68 11.47
C ASP A 232 -4.22 -11.10 11.31
N HIS A 233 -4.77 -12.08 12.04
CA HIS A 233 -4.26 -13.45 12.14
C HIS A 233 -5.07 -14.48 11.33
N ILE A 234 -5.95 -14.06 10.43
CA ILE A 234 -6.72 -15.00 9.61
C ILE A 234 -5.82 -15.74 8.61
N ASN A 235 -5.88 -17.07 8.64
CA ASN A 235 -5.41 -17.93 7.56
C ASN A 235 -6.45 -18.03 6.46
N LEU A 236 -6.41 -17.08 5.53
CA LEU A 236 -7.44 -16.93 4.50
C LEU A 236 -7.40 -18.06 3.46
N VAL A 237 -6.22 -18.59 3.14
CA VAL A 237 -6.05 -19.76 2.26
C VAL A 237 -6.75 -20.99 2.85
N GLU A 238 -6.50 -21.28 4.13
CA GLU A 238 -7.13 -22.41 4.82
C GLU A 238 -8.64 -22.20 4.98
N TRP A 239 -9.07 -20.98 5.28
CA TRP A 239 -10.49 -20.63 5.34
C TRP A 239 -11.18 -20.90 3.99
N TYR A 240 -10.61 -20.43 2.88
CA TYR A 240 -11.21 -20.60 1.56
C TYR A 240 -11.25 -22.07 1.12
N ASN A 241 -10.18 -22.83 1.39
CA ASN A 241 -10.16 -24.26 1.12
C ASN A 241 -11.25 -25.02 1.91
N LYS A 242 -11.48 -24.67 3.18
CA LYS A 242 -12.58 -25.23 3.98
C LYS A 242 -13.95 -24.87 3.38
N GLU A 243 -14.11 -23.67 2.83
CA GLU A 243 -15.34 -23.26 2.16
C GLU A 243 -15.59 -24.05 0.86
N LEU A 244 -14.56 -24.29 0.05
CA LEU A 244 -14.65 -25.17 -1.12
C LEU A 244 -15.00 -26.61 -0.74
N THR A 245 -14.42 -27.11 0.36
CA THR A 245 -14.71 -28.46 0.86
C THR A 245 -16.14 -28.57 1.35
N ARG A 246 -16.60 -27.60 2.15
CA ARG A 246 -17.95 -27.56 2.74
C ARG A 246 -19.04 -27.50 1.67
N SER A 247 -18.79 -26.76 0.58
CA SER A 247 -19.72 -26.65 -0.54
C SER A 247 -19.72 -27.88 -1.46
N GLY A 248 -18.77 -28.82 -1.29
CA GLY A 248 -18.57 -29.96 -2.18
C GLY A 248 -17.83 -29.62 -3.48
N ASN A 249 -17.55 -28.34 -3.73
CA ASN A 249 -16.84 -27.87 -4.91
C ASN A 249 -15.42 -28.44 -4.98
N TYR A 250 -14.76 -28.58 -3.83
CA TYR A 250 -13.39 -29.10 -3.79
C TYR A 250 -13.30 -30.51 -4.37
N ALA A 251 -14.12 -31.44 -3.85
CA ALA A 251 -14.16 -32.82 -4.31
C ALA A 251 -14.51 -32.90 -5.80
N MET A 252 -15.57 -32.17 -6.21
CA MET A 252 -16.04 -32.14 -7.59
C MET A 252 -14.98 -31.64 -8.59
N LEU A 253 -14.16 -30.66 -8.21
CA LEU A 253 -13.22 -30.01 -9.12
C LEU A 253 -11.82 -30.64 -9.10
N TYR A 254 -11.37 -31.13 -7.94
CA TYR A 254 -9.96 -31.49 -7.72
C TYR A 254 -9.72 -32.97 -7.38
N GLU A 255 -10.66 -33.71 -6.80
CA GLU A 255 -10.45 -35.14 -6.47
C GLU A 255 -10.41 -36.02 -7.73
N ASP A 256 -11.28 -35.76 -8.72
CA ASP A 256 -11.27 -36.52 -9.98
C ASP A 256 -10.02 -36.25 -10.84
N ARG A 257 -9.32 -35.12 -10.60
CA ARG A 257 -8.10 -34.73 -11.34
C ARG A 257 -6.80 -35.16 -10.65
N THR A 258 -6.83 -35.56 -9.38
CA THR A 258 -5.62 -36.02 -8.66
C THR A 258 -5.33 -37.51 -8.88
N ILE A 259 -6.31 -38.30 -9.31
CA ILE A 259 -6.16 -39.75 -9.56
C ILE A 259 -5.19 -40.08 -10.72
N PRO A 260 -5.18 -39.38 -11.88
CA PRO A 260 -4.29 -39.74 -12.99
C PRO A 260 -2.79 -39.47 -12.71
N TYR A 261 -2.47 -38.42 -11.95
CA TYR A 261 -1.06 -38.06 -11.68
C TYR A 261 -0.36 -39.01 -10.70
N LEU A 262 -1.10 -39.58 -9.74
CA LEU A 262 -0.53 -40.57 -8.83
C LEU A 262 -0.29 -41.92 -9.53
N GLU A 263 -1.12 -42.29 -10.51
CA GLU A 263 -0.90 -43.51 -11.29
C GLU A 263 0.37 -43.43 -12.16
N ASP A 264 0.65 -42.29 -12.80
CA ASP A 264 1.86 -42.12 -13.60
C ASP A 264 3.15 -42.08 -12.75
N VAL A 265 3.11 -41.46 -11.56
CA VAL A 265 4.25 -41.47 -10.63
C VAL A 265 4.48 -42.85 -10.01
N TYR A 266 3.41 -43.61 -9.75
CA TYR A 266 3.53 -45.02 -9.35
C TYR A 266 4.04 -45.91 -10.48
N GLN A 267 3.67 -45.69 -11.75
CA GLN A 267 4.22 -46.47 -12.85
C GLN A 267 5.71 -46.16 -13.09
N LEU A 268 6.15 -44.91 -12.93
CA LEU A 268 7.56 -44.54 -13.06
C LEU A 268 8.45 -45.14 -11.96
N SER A 269 7.94 -45.27 -10.74
CA SER A 269 8.68 -45.93 -9.64
C SER A 269 8.75 -47.45 -9.75
N ILE A 270 7.89 -48.08 -10.57
CA ILE A 270 7.95 -49.53 -10.85
C ILE A 270 8.94 -49.85 -11.98
N ILE A 271 9.22 -48.91 -12.89
CA ILE A 271 10.09 -49.14 -14.07
C ILE A 271 11.59 -48.94 -13.75
N HIS A 272 11.92 -48.20 -12.69
CA HIS A 272 13.29 -48.02 -12.22
C HIS A 272 13.45 -48.57 -10.79
N PRO A 273 13.67 -49.89 -10.61
CA PRO A 273 14.13 -50.40 -9.33
C PRO A 273 15.45 -49.71 -8.98
N GLU A 274 15.55 -49.19 -7.76
CA GLU A 274 16.79 -48.61 -7.24
C GLU A 274 17.95 -49.59 -7.49
N PRO A 275 19.07 -49.14 -8.07
CA PRO A 275 20.23 -50.00 -8.23
C PRO A 275 20.71 -50.41 -6.83
N ASP A 276 20.78 -51.72 -6.59
CA ASP A 276 21.33 -52.28 -5.35
C ASP A 276 22.67 -51.61 -5.04
N GLU A 277 22.73 -50.84 -3.95
CA GLU A 277 23.97 -50.23 -3.48
C GLU A 277 24.97 -51.33 -3.05
N PRO A 278 26.23 -51.27 -3.51
CA PRO A 278 27.25 -52.29 -3.24
C PRO A 278 27.86 -52.23 -1.83
#